data_AF-A0A3D3BR25-F1
#
_entry.id   AF-A0A3D3BR25-F1
#
_cell.length_a   1.000
_cell.length_b   1.000
_cell.length_c   1.000
_cell.angle_alpha   90.00
_cell.angle_beta   90.00
_cell.angle_gamma   90.00
#
_symmetry.space_group_name_H-M   'P 1'
#
loop_
_entity.id
_entity.type
_entity.pdbx_description
1 polymer ?
#
loop_
_entity_poly.entity_id
_entity_poly.type
_entity_poly.pdbx_seq_one_letter_code
_entity_poly.pdbx_strand_id
1 'polypeptide(L)' 'MTSTPTIGVLALQGDVREHVWALERAGARARTVRQQDDIAACDGLVIPGGESTTMSRLAAIEGWFEPLR' A
#
# COMPACT_ATOMS: atom_id res chain seq x y z
N MET A 1 -23.79 6.88 8.69
CA MET A 1 -22.93 5.74 9.07
C MET A 1 -21.60 5.96 8.38
N THR A 2 -20.51 6.12 9.11
CA THR A 2 -19.17 6.17 8.50
C THR A 2 -18.75 4.74 8.20
N SER A 3 -18.59 4.39 6.93
CA SER A 3 -18.04 3.10 6.53
C SER A 3 -16.61 2.97 7.02
N THR A 4 -16.22 1.79 7.51
CA THR A 4 -14.83 1.48 7.82
C THR A 4 -14.01 1.52 6.52
N PRO A 5 -13.02 2.42 6.37
CA PRO A 5 -12.25 2.51 5.14
C PRO A 5 -11.35 1.29 4.98
N THR A 6 -11.15 0.87 3.73
CA THR A 6 -10.20 -0.17 3.32
C THR A 6 -8.96 0.50 2.77
N ILE A 7 -7.82 0.36 3.45
CA ILE A 7 -6.56 0.99 3.09
C ILE A 7 -5.58 -0.08 2.60
N GLY A 8 -5.09 0.10 1.38
CA GLY A 8 -4.03 -0.72 0.81
C GLY A 8 -2.66 -0.29 1.33
N VAL A 9 -1.76 -1.23 1.54
CA VAL A 9 -0.33 -0.99 1.81
C VAL A 9 0.47 -1.65 0.70
N LEU A 10 1.17 -0.85 -0.10
CA LEU A 10 1.96 -1.32 -1.23
C LEU A 10 3.09 -2.23 -0.76
N ALA A 11 3.07 -3.50 -1.19
CA ALA A 11 3.96 -4.54 -0.69
C ALA A 11 5.12 -4.86 -1.66
N LEU A 12 5.83 -3.81 -2.10
CA LEU A 12 7.06 -3.91 -2.90
C LEU A 12 8.27 -4.26 -2.02
N GLN A 13 8.57 -3.39 -1.04
CA GLN A 13 9.65 -3.52 -0.07
C GLN A 13 9.34 -2.60 1.12
N GLY A 14 9.87 -2.91 2.32
CA GLY A 14 9.82 -2.01 3.48
C GLY A 14 8.88 -2.45 4.60
N ASP A 15 8.46 -1.48 5.42
CA ASP A 15 7.77 -1.67 6.70
C ASP A 15 6.25 -1.95 6.53
N VAL A 16 5.92 -2.91 5.66
CA VAL A 16 4.53 -3.24 5.29
C VAL A 16 3.73 -3.72 6.50
N ARG A 17 4.34 -4.57 7.34
CA ARG A 17 3.66 -5.20 8.48
C ARG A 17 3.29 -4.18 9.54
N GLU A 18 4.18 -3.22 9.79
CA GLU A 18 4.04 -2.14 10.74
C GLU A 18 2.87 -1.22 10.33
N HIS A 19 2.76 -0.90 9.04
CA HIS A 19 1.65 -0.10 8.52
C HIS A 19 0.32 -0.83 8.57
N VAL A 20 0.27 -2.11 8.19
CA VAL A 20 -0.96 -2.93 8.31
C VAL A 20 -1.45 -2.93 9.75
N TRP A 21 -0.56 -3.21 10.70
CA TRP A 21 -0.89 -3.23 12.11
C TRP A 21 -1.34 -1.87 12.65
N ALA A 22 -0.67 -0.78 12.24
CA ALA A 22 -1.04 0.57 12.65
C ALA A 22 -2.43 0.97 12.11
N LEU A 23 -2.73 0.65 10.85
CA LEU A 23 -4.03 0.93 10.23
C LEU A 23 -5.18 0.16 10.88
N GLU A 24 -4.98 -1.12 11.17
CA GLU A 24 -5.96 -1.94 11.89
C GLU A 24 -6.24 -1.40 13.29
N ARG A 25 -5.19 -0.98 14.01
CA ARG A 25 -5.33 -0.33 15.33
C ARG A 25 -6.02 1.03 15.28
N ALA A 26 -5.90 1.74 14.16
CA ALA A 26 -6.61 2.99 13.92
C ALA A 26 -8.08 2.78 13.50
N GLY A 27 -8.52 1.54 13.33
CA GLY A 27 -9.89 1.19 13.01
C GLY A 27 -10.20 1.12 11.51
N ALA A 28 -9.18 1.11 10.64
CA ALA A 28 -9.34 0.83 9.22
C ALA A 28 -9.21 -0.68 8.93
N ARG A 29 -9.73 -1.13 7.79
CA ARG A 29 -9.36 -2.45 7.23
C ARG A 29 -8.07 -2.27 6.43
N ALA A 30 -7.04 -3.02 6.74
CA ALA A 30 -5.79 -2.98 5.99
C ALA A 30 -5.70 -4.17 5.03
N ARG A 31 -5.22 -3.94 3.79
CA ARG A 31 -4.80 -5.02 2.88
C ARG A 31 -3.39 -4.76 2.37
N THR A 32 -2.62 -5.82 2.15
CA THR A 32 -1.39 -5.72 1.36
C THR A 32 -1.73 -5.70 -0.12
N VAL A 33 -1.14 -4.77 -0.87
CA VAL A 33 -1.31 -4.60 -2.32
C VAL A 33 -0.07 -5.16 -3.00
N ARG A 34 -0.24 -6.23 -3.78
CA ARG A 34 0.87 -6.91 -4.49
C ARG A 34 0.72 -6.83 -6.00
N GLN A 35 -0.49 -6.57 -6.47
CA GLN A 35 -0.82 -6.42 -7.88
C GLN A 35 -1.58 -5.11 -8.08
N GLN A 36 -1.47 -4.55 -9.28
CA GLN A 36 -2.09 -3.26 -9.61
C GLN A 36 -3.61 -3.30 -9.43
N ASP A 37 -4.23 -4.44 -9.77
CA ASP A 37 -5.68 -4.66 -9.62
C ASP A 37 -6.16 -4.62 -8.16
N ASP A 38 -5.27 -4.84 -7.18
CA ASP A 38 -5.63 -4.73 -5.76
C ASP A 38 -5.95 -3.29 -5.34
N ILE A 39 -5.46 -2.28 -6.08
CA ILE A 39 -5.67 -0.85 -5.78
C ILE A 39 -7.15 -0.50 -5.88
N ALA A 40 -7.86 -1.03 -6.89
CA ALA A 40 -9.26 -0.71 -7.15
C ALA A 40 -10.21 -1.13 -6.01
N ALA A 41 -9.75 -2.03 -5.14
CA ALA A 41 -10.49 -2.49 -3.97
C ALA A 41 -10.13 -1.74 -2.67
N CYS A 42 -9.38 -0.64 -2.77
CA CYS A 42 -8.98 0.20 -1.64
C CYS A 42 -9.59 1.60 -1.76
N ASP A 43 -9.98 2.17 -0.63
CA ASP A 43 -10.40 3.57 -0.51
C ASP A 43 -9.19 4.53 -0.46
N GLY A 44 -7.99 3.99 -0.19
CA GLY A 44 -6.73 4.72 -0.18
C GLY A 44 -5.53 3.78 -0.17
N LEU A 45 -4.35 4.32 -0.49
CA LEU A 45 -3.12 3.56 -0.58
C LEU A 45 -2.01 4.21 0.26
N VAL A 46 -1.29 3.38 1.01
CA VAL A 46 -0.07 3.73 1.73
C VAL A 46 1.13 3.22 0.94
N ILE A 47 2.08 4.10 0.69
CA ILE A 47 3.43 3.74 0.22
C ILE A 47 4.31 3.66 1.48
N PRO A 48 4.68 2.46 1.95
CA PRO A 48 5.45 2.31 3.18
C PRO A 48 6.86 2.88 3.01
N GLY A 49 7.48 3.23 4.14
CA GLY A 49 8.89 3.58 4.22
C GLY A 49 9.81 2.38 4.00
N GLY A 50 11.11 2.65 3.90
CA GLY A 50 12.15 1.66 3.63
C GLY A 50 13.32 2.32 2.89
N GLU A 51 13.94 1.59 1.97
CA GLU A 51 15.01 2.13 1.13
C GLU A 51 14.44 2.73 -0.15
N SER A 52 14.31 4.07 -0.19
CA SER A 52 13.65 4.79 -1.29
C SER A 52 14.25 4.52 -2.68
N THR A 53 15.56 4.29 -2.75
CA THR A 53 16.25 3.93 -4.00
C THR A 53 15.82 2.56 -4.49
N THR A 54 15.73 1.59 -3.57
CA THR A 54 15.29 0.22 -3.88
C THR A 54 13.82 0.22 -4.28
N MET A 55 12.98 0.91 -3.51
CA MET A 55 11.55 1.08 -3.79
C MET A 55 11.31 1.69 -5.17
N SER A 56 12.02 2.78 -5.53
CA SER A 56 11.86 3.43 -6.84
C SER A 56 12.31 2.52 -7.99
N ARG A 57 13.37 1.73 -7.79
CA ARG A 57 13.83 0.76 -8.79
C ARG A 57 12.84 -0.37 -9.00
N LEU A 58 12.32 -0.95 -7.91
CA LEU A 58 11.32 -2.02 -7.98
C LEU A 58 10.01 -1.51 -8.59
N ALA A 59 9.57 -0.30 -8.21
CA ALA A 59 8.41 0.36 -8.80
C ALA A 59 8.57 0.57 -10.32
N ALA A 60 9.78 0.90 -10.78
CA ALA A 60 10.09 1.01 -12.21
C ALA A 60 10.03 -0.36 -12.92
N ILE A 61 10.65 -1.38 -12.35
CA ILE A 61 10.75 -2.73 -12.93
C ILE A 61 9.36 -3.37 -13.04
N GLU A 62 8.52 -3.19 -12.02
CA GLU A 62 7.18 -3.77 -11.96
C GLU A 62 6.08 -2.84 -12.52
N GLY A 63 6.46 -1.67 -13.07
CA GLY A 63 5.53 -0.79 -13.79
C GLY A 63 4.52 -0.07 -12.91
N TRP A 64 4.85 0.23 -11.65
CA TRP A 64 3.93 0.86 -10.68
C TRP A 64 3.74 2.37 -10.85
N PHE A 65 4.58 3.07 -11.62
CA PHE A 65 4.46 4.53 -11.73
C PHE A 65 3.16 5.02 -12.35
N GLU A 66 2.61 4.30 -13.33
CA GLU A 66 1.34 4.68 -13.96
C GLU A 66 0.14 4.36 -13.04
N PRO A 67 0.04 3.18 -12.41
CA PRO A 67 -1.00 2.88 -11.42
C PRO A 67 -1.04 3.78 -10.17
N LEU A 68 0.08 4.44 -9.85
CA LEU A 68 0.23 5.28 -8.64
C LEU A 68 0.04 6.78 -8.90
N ARG A 69 -0.34 7.19 -10.11
CA ARG A 69 -0.60 8.59 -10.47
C ARG A 69 -1.95 9.11 -9.97
#